data_AF-A0A940XCV0-F1
#
_entry.id   AF-A0A940XCV0-F1
#
_cell.length_a   1.000
_cell.length_b   1.000
_cell.length_c   1.000
_cell.angle_alpha   90.00
_cell.angle_beta   90.00
_cell.angle_gamma   90.00
#
_symmetry.space_group_name_H-M   'P 1'
#
loop_
_entity.id
_entity.type
_entity.pdbx_description
1 polymer ?
#
loop_
_entity_poly.entity_id
_entity_poly.type
_entity_poly.pdbx_seq_one_letter_code
_entity_poly.pdbx_strand_id
1 'polypeptide(L)' 'MKKIYIAGKVTGLPENETNTKFQQAEITVSLAGFEAVNPIKVVNNQNADWDTAMRLCIVELMKCDAVFIASVFCVL' A
#
# COMPACT_ATOMS: atom_id res chain seq x y z
N MET A 1 16.44 -8.11 -4.10
CA MET A 1 16.10 -6.87 -3.39
C MET A 1 14.97 -7.21 -2.43
N LYS A 2 14.96 -6.71 -1.18
CA LYS A 2 13.86 -7.03 -0.25
C LYS A 2 12.60 -6.25 -0.64
N LYS A 3 11.44 -6.90 -0.58
CA LYS A 3 10.12 -6.33 -0.89
C LYS A 3 9.43 -5.86 0.39
N ILE A 4 8.92 -4.64 0.38
CA ILE A 4 8.30 -4.01 1.54
C ILE A 4 6.90 -3.58 1.15
N TYR A 5 5.90 -4.18 1.80
CA TYR A 5 4.51 -3.81 1.61
C TYR A 5 4.18 -2.52 2.36
N ILE A 6 3.57 -1.56 1.68
CA ILE A 6 3.14 -0.30 2.28
C ILE A 6 1.72 -0.48 2.82
N ALA A 7 1.56 -0.35 4.13
CA ALA A 7 0.27 -0.33 4.80
C ALA A 7 -0.11 1.10 5.21
N GLY A 8 -1.39 1.42 5.06
CA GLY A 8 -1.95 2.73 5.43
C GLY A 8 -3.46 2.77 5.22
N LYS A 9 -4.10 3.79 5.79
CA LYS A 9 -5.55 4.00 5.66
C LYS A 9 -5.91 4.44 4.24
N VAL A 10 -6.94 3.81 3.66
CA VAL A 10 -7.53 4.15 2.35
C VAL A 10 -8.99 4.58 2.54
N THR A 11 -9.77 3.79 3.28
CA THR A 11 -11.21 4.01 3.46
C THR A 11 -11.51 5.35 4.14
N GLY A 12 -12.44 6.11 3.56
CA GLY A 12 -12.89 7.40 4.10
C GLY A 12 -11.93 8.57 3.90
N LEU A 13 -10.88 8.40 3.08
CA LEU A 13 -10.00 9.49 2.64
C LEU A 13 -10.30 9.86 1.17
N PRO A 14 -10.08 11.12 0.77
CA PRO A 14 -10.08 11.50 -0.64
C PRO A 14 -9.04 10.70 -1.42
N GLU A 15 -9.38 10.35 -2.66
CA GLU A 15 -8.51 9.55 -3.53
C GLU A 15 -7.14 10.23 -3.74
N ASN A 16 -7.14 11.53 -4.04
CA ASN A 16 -5.91 12.31 -4.23
C ASN A 16 -5.01 12.31 -3.00
N GLU A 17 -5.61 12.40 -1.80
CA GLU A 17 -4.86 12.36 -0.54
C GLU A 17 -4.24 10.98 -0.33
N THR A 18 -5.00 9.93 -0.60
CA THR A 18 -4.56 8.55 -0.49
C THR A 18 -3.42 8.26 -1.48
N ASN A 19 -3.59 8.59 -2.76
CA ASN A 19 -2.57 8.45 -3.79
C ASN A 19 -1.26 9.17 -3.41
N THR A 20 -1.37 10.42 -2.94
CA THR A 20 -0.21 11.21 -2.54
C THR A 20 0.54 10.57 -1.37
N LYS A 21 -0.17 10.09 -0.34
CA LYS A 21 0.43 9.44 0.83
C LYS A 21 1.15 8.13 0.45
N PHE A 22 0.51 7.29 -0.36
CA PHE A 22 1.12 6.04 -0.80
C PHE A 22 2.31 6.27 -1.75
N GLN A 23 2.27 7.31 -2.59
CA GLN A 23 3.42 7.70 -3.42
C GLN A 23 4.60 8.18 -2.56
N GLN A 24 4.36 8.97 -1.51
CA GLN A 24 5.41 9.40 -0.59
C GLN A 24 6.04 8.19 0.13
N ALA A 25 5.23 7.24 0.59
CA ALA A 25 5.72 6.02 1.21
C ALA A 25 6.55 5.15 0.25
N GLU A 26 6.14 5.03 -1.03
CA GLU A 26 6.94 4.35 -2.06
C GLU A 26 8.31 4.98 -2.23
N ILE A 27 8.38 6.31 -2.29
CA ILE A 27 9.64 7.05 -2.40
C ILE A 27 10.51 6.78 -1.17
N THR A 28 9.95 6.83 0.04
CA THR A 28 10.69 6.53 1.28
C THR A 28 11.30 5.12 1.25
N VAL A 29 10.51 4.11 0.90
CA VAL A 29 10.97 2.72 0.83
C VAL A 29 12.02 2.54 -0.27
N SER A 30 11.82 3.16 -1.43
CA SER A 30 12.75 3.08 -2.56
C SER A 30 14.09 3.75 -2.25
N LEU A 31 14.07 4.93 -1.62
CA LEU A 31 15.28 5.65 -1.17
C LEU A 31 16.05 4.88 -0.09
N ALA A 32 15.37 4.03 0.69
CA ALA A 32 16.00 3.12 1.64
C ALA A 32 16.64 1.87 0.97
N GLY A 33 16.54 1.73 -0.36
CA GLY A 33 17.13 0.64 -1.11
C GLY A 33 16.28 -0.63 -1.20
N PHE A 34 14.98 -0.53 -0.92
CA PHE A 34 14.04 -1.64 -0.97
C PHE A 34 13.04 -1.52 -2.13
N GLU A 35 12.42 -2.63 -2.52
CA GLU A 35 11.33 -2.65 -3.48
C GLU A 35 10.01 -2.36 -2.77
N ALA A 36 9.35 -1.26 -3.12
CA ALA A 36 8.08 -0.86 -2.53
C ALA A 36 6.89 -1.54 -3.21
N VAL A 37 6.01 -2.14 -2.41
CA VAL A 37 4.73 -2.70 -2.87
C VAL A 37 3.59 -1.82 -2.36
N ASN A 38 2.90 -1.14 -3.28
CA ASN A 38 1.82 -0.21 -2.96
C ASN A 38 0.44 -0.83 -3.24
N PRO A 39 -0.46 -0.93 -2.24
CA PRO A 39 -1.79 -1.50 -2.39
C PRO A 39 -2.64 -0.83 -3.47
N ILE A 40 -2.51 0.49 -3.68
CA ILE A 40 -3.27 1.18 -4.74
C ILE A 40 -2.89 0.64 -6.12
N LYS A 41 -1.59 0.41 -6.35
CA LYS A 41 -1.08 -0.17 -7.60
C LYS A 41 -1.34 -1.67 -7.71
N VAL A 42 -1.40 -2.39 -6.57
CA VAL A 42 -1.74 -3.81 -6.55
C VAL A 42 -3.19 -4.04 -6.96
N VAL A 43 -4.12 -3.25 -6.41
CA VAL A 43 -5.54 -3.35 -6.76
C VAL A 43 -5.78 -2.85 -8.18
N ASN A 44 -5.11 -1.75 -8.58
CA ASN A 44 -5.18 -1.14 -9.93
C ASN A 44 -6.61 -0.98 -10.49
N ASN A 45 -7.59 -0.84 -9.59
CA ASN A 45 -9.00 -0.74 -9.93
C ASN A 45 -9.71 0.02 -8.81
N GLN A 46 -10.13 1.25 -9.12
CA GLN A 46 -10.79 2.15 -8.17
C GLN A 46 -12.21 1.71 -7.81
N ASN A 47 -12.83 0.88 -8.66
CA ASN A 47 -14.18 0.36 -8.47
C ASN A 47 -14.19 -1.05 -7.89
N ALA A 48 -13.02 -1.59 -7.50
CA ALA A 48 -12.95 -2.88 -6.84
C ALA A 48 -13.74 -2.82 -5.52
N ASP A 49 -14.58 -3.81 -5.29
CA ASP A 49 -15.19 -3.98 -3.97
C ASP A 49 -14.10 -4.30 -2.94
N TRP A 50 -14.43 -4.06 -1.68
CA TRP A 50 -13.50 -4.21 -0.58
C TRP A 50 -12.95 -5.65 -0.48
N ASP A 51 -13.77 -6.67 -0.68
CA ASP A 51 -13.33 -8.07 -0.56
C ASP A 51 -12.32 -8.44 -1.66
N THR A 52 -12.58 -8.03 -2.89
CA THR A 52 -11.66 -8.22 -4.02
C THR A 52 -10.35 -7.48 -3.78
N ALA A 53 -10.41 -6.20 -3.40
CA ALA A 53 -9.23 -5.39 -3.12
C ALA A 53 -8.38 -6.00 -1.99
N MET A 54 -9.01 -6.43 -0.90
CA MET A 54 -8.31 -7.02 0.25
C MET A 54 -7.65 -8.35 -0.08
N ARG A 55 -8.30 -9.20 -0.89
CA ARG A 55 -7.69 -10.47 -1.33
C ARG A 55 -6.41 -10.23 -2.12
N LEU A 56 -6.42 -9.28 -3.05
CA LEU A 56 -5.22 -8.91 -3.82
C LEU A 56 -4.11 -8.37 -2.91
N CYS A 57 -4.47 -7.49 -1.97
CA CYS A 57 -3.56 -6.92 -1.00
C CYS A 57 -2.91 -7.99 -0.10
N ILE A 58 -3.69 -8.93 0.44
CA ILE A 58 -3.18 -10.02 1.29
C ILE A 58 -2.24 -10.93 0.50
N VAL A 59 -2.62 -11.30 -0.73
CA VAL A 59 -1.78 -12.14 -1.59
C VAL A 59 -0.42 -11.48 -1.84
N GLU A 60 -0.38 -10.17 -2.09
CA GLU A 60 0.87 -9.46 -2.34
C GLU A 60 1.67 -9.20 -1.06
N LEU A 61 0.98 -8.88 0.05
CA LEU A 61 1.58 -8.75 1.38
C LEU A 61 2.35 -10.01 1.79
N MET A 62 1.78 -11.19 1.55
CA MET A 62 2.41 -12.47 1.89
C MET A 62 3.68 -12.78 1.06
N LYS A 63 3.92 -12.06 -0.03
CA LYS A 63 5.15 -12.17 -0.84
C LYS A 63 6.24 -11.19 -0.41
N CYS A 64 5.93 -10.29 0.53
CA CYS A 64 6.86 -9.27 1.00
C CYS A 64 7.67 -9.75 2.21
N ASP A 65 8.87 -9.20 2.36
CA ASP A 65 9.78 -9.51 3.47
C ASP A 65 9.43 -8.74 4.75
N ALA A 66 8.80 -7.57 4.62
CA ALA A 66 8.34 -6.76 5.74
C ALA A 66 7.20 -5.81 5.35
N VAL A 67 6.63 -5.16 6.36
CA VAL A 67 5.58 -4.15 6.21
C VAL A 67 6.11 -2.80 6.67
N PHE A 68 5.91 -1.77 5.84
CA PHE A 68 6.10 -0.38 6.19
C PHE A 68 4.75 0.26 6.48
N ILE A 69 4.54 0.71 7.72
CA ILE A 69 3.32 1.40 8.12
C ILE A 69 3.57 2.91 7.93
N ALA A 70 2.92 3.49 6.94
CA ALA A 70 2.97 4.94 6.74
C ALA A 70 2.20 5.62 7.89
N SER A 71 2.86 6.54 8.60
CA SER A 71 2.39 7.19 9.84
C SER A 71 1.20 8.14 9.61
N VAL A 72 0.04 7.60 9.23
CA VAL A 72 -1.29 8.18 9.42
C VAL A 72 -2.21 7.00 9.75
N PHE A 73 -2.60 6.90 11.02
CA PHE A 73 -3.38 5.81 11.62
C PHE A 73 -4.57 5.32 10.78
N CYS A 74 -4.53 4.08 10.31
CA CYS A 74 -5.20 2.90 10.89
C CYS A 74 -5.17 1.75 9.88
N VAL A 75 -4.84 0.55 10.36
CA VAL A 75 -4.98 -0.73 9.65
C VAL A 75 -6.45 -1.14 9.73
N LEU A 76 -6.95 -1.76 8.64
CA LEU A 76 -8.31 -2.25 8.36
C LEU A 76 -9.28 -1.24 7.75
#